data_AF-A0A428PT42-F1
#
_entry.id   AF-A0A428PT42-F1
#
_cell.length_a   1.000
_cell.length_b   1.000
_cell.length_c   1.000
_cell.angle_alpha   90.00
_cell.angle_beta   90.00
_cell.angle_gamma   90.00
#
_symmetry.space_group_name_H-M   'P 1'
#
loop_
_entity.id
_entity.type
_entity.pdbx_description
1 polymer ?
#
loop_
_entity_poly.entity_id
_entity_poly.type
_entity_poly.pdbx_seq_one_letter_code
_entity_poly.pdbx_strand_id
1 'polypeptide(L)'
;MPLVVPGINSTSGDNAEEWQNKLVGKKLSESESTETVFCKRDLPEETRIVEPGMMVTKDFKENRLNVHLKDDGTVSHVVKG
;
A
#
# COMPACT_ATOMS: atom_id res chain seq x y z
N MET A 1 28.31 1.62 -19.39
CA MET A 1 27.20 0.76 -19.86
C MET A 1 25.90 1.46 -19.46
N PRO A 2 25.04 1.90 -20.38
CA PRO A 2 23.78 2.55 -20.02
C PRO A 2 22.78 1.47 -19.59
N LEU A 3 22.33 1.51 -18.33
CA LEU A 3 21.25 0.66 -17.85
C LEU A 3 19.92 1.29 -18.28
N VAL A 4 19.42 0.87 -19.44
CA VAL A 4 18.04 1.14 -19.83
C VAL A 4 17.14 0.20 -19.04
N VAL A 5 16.41 0.73 -18.06
CA VAL A 5 15.29 0.04 -17.43
C VAL A 5 14.03 0.33 -18.27
N PRO A 6 13.45 -0.67 -18.96
CA PRO A 6 12.29 -0.45 -19.80
C PRO A 6 11.02 -0.26 -18.96
N GLY A 7 10.31 0.85 -19.21
CA GLY A 7 8.84 0.87 -19.22
C GLY A 7 8.12 0.72 -17.89
N ILE A 8 8.04 1.80 -17.11
CA ILE A 8 6.86 2.04 -16.27
C ILE A 8 5.90 2.85 -17.14
N ASN A 9 5.15 2.14 -17.99
CA ASN A 9 4.01 2.74 -18.67
C ASN A 9 2.88 2.85 -17.65
N SER A 10 2.86 3.98 -16.92
CA SER A 10 1.78 4.37 -16.01
C SER A 10 0.48 4.49 -16.78
N THR A 11 -0.15 3.34 -17.03
CA THR A 11 -1.53 3.28 -17.47
C THR A 11 -2.34 3.54 -16.21
N SER A 12 -3.21 4.53 -16.26
CA SER A 12 -3.98 5.14 -15.17
C SER A 12 -4.97 4.19 -14.48
N GLY A 13 -4.51 3.03 -13.99
CA GLY A 13 -5.31 1.95 -13.41
C GLY A 13 -4.66 1.24 -12.21
N ASP A 14 -3.33 1.30 -12.05
CA ASP A 14 -2.57 0.49 -11.09
C ASP A 14 -1.94 1.30 -9.94
N ASN A 15 -2.73 2.17 -9.30
CA ASN A 15 -2.30 2.87 -8.08
C ASN A 15 -1.73 1.90 -7.02
N ALA A 16 -2.26 0.68 -6.93
CA ALA A 16 -1.84 -0.30 -5.93
C ALA A 16 -0.37 -0.70 -6.05
N GLU A 17 0.19 -0.80 -7.25
CA GLU A 17 1.59 -1.22 -7.44
C GLU A 17 2.58 -0.11 -7.04
N GLU A 18 2.22 1.14 -7.33
CA GLU A 18 2.97 2.30 -6.84
C GLU A 18 2.97 2.36 -5.31
N TRP A 19 1.80 2.19 -4.70
CA TRP A 19 1.67 2.13 -3.24
C TRP A 19 2.37 0.90 -2.66
N GLN A 20 2.36 -0.24 -3.34
CA GLN A 20 3.09 -1.42 -2.92
C GLN A 20 4.60 -1.12 -2.82
N ASN A 21 5.19 -0.53 -3.86
CA ASN A 21 6.60 -0.15 -3.85
C ASN A 21 6.93 0.90 -2.78
N LYS A 22 5.98 1.79 -2.46
CA LYS A 22 6.15 2.83 -1.43
C LYS A 22 5.99 2.31 0.00
N LEU A 23 5.09 1.35 0.23
CA LEU A 23 4.64 0.96 1.56
C LEU A 23 5.24 -0.36 2.04
N VAL A 24 5.54 -1.30 1.14
CA VAL A 24 6.11 -2.60 1.52
C VAL A 24 7.40 -2.40 2.31
N GLY A 25 7.50 -3.06 3.46
CA GLY A 25 8.63 -2.93 4.38
C GLY A 25 8.53 -1.76 5.37
N LYS A 26 7.54 -0.86 5.21
CA LYS A 26 7.27 0.21 6.19
C LYS A 26 6.26 -0.25 7.24
N LYS A 27 6.29 0.42 8.39
CA LYS A 27 5.34 0.19 9.50
C LYS A 27 4.29 1.28 9.57
N LEU A 28 3.09 0.91 10.00
CA LEU A 28 2.02 1.88 10.24
C LEU A 28 2.33 2.71 11.49
N SER A 29 2.17 4.03 11.38
CA SER A 29 2.25 4.98 12.49
C SER A 29 1.00 5.88 12.49
N GLU A 30 0.55 6.33 13.66
CA GLU A 30 -0.64 7.17 13.78
C GLU A 30 -0.34 8.67 13.60
N SER A 31 0.92 9.06 13.83
CA SER A 31 1.29 10.46 14.03
C SER A 31 2.35 10.98 13.06
N GLU A 32 3.28 10.13 12.64
CA GLU A 32 4.44 10.54 11.86
C GLU A 32 4.70 9.61 10.67
N SER A 33 5.19 10.20 9.58
CA SER A 33 5.64 9.50 8.39
C SER A 33 7.13 9.73 8.22
N THR A 34 7.90 8.65 8.14
CA THR A 34 9.35 8.67 8.02
C THR A 34 9.77 7.72 6.90
N GLU A 35 11.06 7.55 6.66
CA GLU A 35 11.55 6.58 5.68
C GLU A 35 11.09 5.15 6.00
N THR A 36 10.97 4.79 7.29
CA THR A 36 10.61 3.44 7.76
C THR A 36 9.15 3.29 8.20
N VAL A 37 8.40 4.40 8.35
CA VAL A 37 7.01 4.39 8.81
C VAL A 37 6.12 5.24 7.92
N PHE A 38 4.85 4.88 7.80
CA PHE A 38 3.86 5.65 7.04
C PHE A 38 2.63 5.91 7.89
N CYS A 39 1.99 7.05 7.66
CA CYS A 39 0.77 7.43 8.34
C CYS A 39 -0.46 7.20 7.44
N LYS A 40 -1.58 6.84 8.06
CA LYS A 40 -2.87 6.70 7.35
C LYS A 40 -3.32 7.98 6.65
N ARG A 41 -2.80 9.14 7.08
CA ARG A 41 -3.12 10.46 6.52
C ARG A 41 -2.48 10.69 5.15
N ASP A 42 -1.38 10.01 4.87
CA ASP A 42 -0.68 10.09 3.57
C ASP A 42 -1.29 9.12 2.54
N LEU A 43 -2.17 8.23 2.98
CA LEU A 43 -2.87 7.28 2.13
C LEU A 43 -4.09 7.95 1.49
N PRO A 44 -4.57 7.44 0.35
CA PRO A 44 -5.80 7.93 -0.25
C PRO A 44 -6.99 7.83 0.70
N GLU A 45 -7.99 8.69 0.48
CA GLU A 45 -9.18 8.80 1.35
C GLU A 45 -9.89 7.45 1.54
N GLU A 46 -9.98 6.66 0.48
CA GLU A 46 -10.45 5.28 0.55
C GLU A 46 -9.27 4.32 0.76
N THR A 47 -8.85 4.15 2.01
CA THR A 47 -7.86 3.12 2.38
C THR A 47 -8.36 2.25 3.53
N ARG A 48 -8.14 0.93 3.41
CA ARG A 48 -8.43 -0.05 4.46
C ARG A 48 -7.14 -0.73 4.88
N ILE A 49 -6.86 -0.69 6.17
CA ILE A 49 -5.74 -1.41 6.78
C ILE A 49 -6.25 -2.77 7.22
N VAL A 50 -5.61 -3.83 6.72
CA VAL A 50 -5.97 -5.21 7.00
C VAL A 50 -4.86 -5.82 7.85
N GLU A 51 -5.14 -5.95 9.14
CA GLU A 51 -4.25 -6.62 10.08
C GLU A 51 -4.35 -8.16 9.92
N PRO A 52 -3.28 -8.89 10.27
CA PRO A 52 -3.32 -10.35 10.26
C PRO A 52 -4.43 -10.86 11.19
N GLY A 53 -5.26 -11.76 10.67
CA GLY A 53 -6.40 -12.31 11.41
C GLY A 53 -7.66 -11.45 11.41
N MET A 54 -7.63 -10.22 10.88
CA MET A 54 -8.86 -9.45 10.69
C MET A 54 -9.70 -10.05 9.56
N MET A 55 -10.96 -10.37 9.88
CA MET A 55 -11.94 -10.72 8.88
C MET A 55 -12.41 -9.45 8.17
N VAL A 56 -12.14 -9.38 6.86
CA VAL A 56 -12.59 -8.29 6.00
C VAL A 56 -13.55 -8.81 4.94
N THR A 57 -14.53 -7.99 4.59
CA THR A 57 -15.47 -8.28 3.51
C THR A 57 -14.77 -8.14 2.15
N LYS A 58 -15.08 -9.04 1.22
CA LYS A 58 -14.60 -9.01 -0.18
C LYS A 58 -15.47 -8.12 -1.07
N ASP A 59 -15.89 -6.97 -0.54
CA ASP A 59 -16.57 -5.95 -1.34
C ASP A 59 -15.54 -5.28 -2.26
N PHE A 60 -15.86 -5.04 -3.54
CA PHE A 60 -14.96 -4.38 -4.49
C PHE A 60 -15.29 -2.90 -4.60
N LYS A 61 -14.27 -2.04 -4.46
CA LYS A 61 -14.33 -0.59 -4.55
C LYS A 61 -13.13 -0.09 -5.33
N GLU A 62 -13.32 0.25 -6.60
CA GLU A 62 -12.23 0.63 -7.52
C GLU A 62 -11.26 1.70 -6.98
N ASN A 63 -11.75 2.64 -6.17
CA ASN A 63 -10.92 3.71 -5.59
C ASN A 63 -10.26 3.33 -4.25
N ARG A 64 -10.55 2.14 -3.70
CA ARG A 64 -10.05 1.70 -2.39
C ARG A 64 -8.70 0.99 -2.48
N LEU A 65 -7.79 1.43 -1.62
CA LEU A 65 -6.51 0.76 -1.39
C LEU A 65 -6.61 -0.15 -0.15
N ASN A 66 -6.30 -1.43 -0.29
CA ASN A 66 -6.17 -2.36 0.83
C ASN A 66 -4.70 -2.56 1.17
N VAL A 67 -4.29 -2.17 2.37
CA VAL A 67 -2.91 -2.34 2.87
C VAL A 67 -2.90 -3.50 3.85
N HIS A 68 -2.26 -4.61 3.49
CA HIS A 68 -2.16 -5.79 4.35
C HIS A 68 -0.90 -5.70 5.21
N LEU A 69 -1.07 -5.79 6.52
CA LEU A 69 0.01 -5.83 7.49
C LEU A 69 0.33 -7.28 7.88
N LYS A 70 1.56 -7.49 8.35
CA LYS A 70 2.02 -8.72 8.99
C LYS A 70 1.89 -8.62 10.51
N ASP A 71 2.14 -9.73 11.21
CA ASP A 71 2.09 -9.82 12.68
C ASP A 71 3.07 -8.87 13.38
N ASP A 72 4.13 -8.45 12.70
CA ASP A 72 5.10 -7.49 13.21
C ASP A 72 4.67 -6.02 13.01
N GLY A 73 3.54 -5.76 12.33
CA GLY A 73 3.05 -4.42 11.98
C GLY A 73 3.63 -3.83 10.68
N THR A 74 4.40 -4.62 9.93
CA THR A 74 5.01 -4.21 8.66
C THR A 74 4.07 -4.51 7.49
N VAL A 75 4.07 -3.67 6.46
CA VAL A 75 3.27 -3.90 5.25
C VAL A 75 3.79 -5.12 4.50
N SER A 76 2.91 -6.08 4.28
CA SER A 76 3.18 -7.27 3.47
C SER A 76 2.97 -7.00 1.99
N HIS A 77 1.81 -6.47 1.63
CA HIS A 77 1.39 -6.26 0.24
C HIS A 77 0.20 -5.30 0.20
N VAL A 78 -0.02 -4.72 -0.98
CA VAL A 78 -1.09 -3.76 -1.20
C VAL A 78 -1.95 -4.27 -2.35
N VAL A 79 -3.27 -4.20 -2.19
CA VAL A 79 -4.22 -4.73 -3.17
C VAL A 79 -5.23 -3.63 -3.50
N LYS A 80 -5.56 -3.49 -4.78
CA LYS A 80 -6.68 -2.66 -5.21
C LYS A 80 -7.97 -3.40 -4.89
N GLY A 81 -8.81 -2.78 -4.08
CA GLY A 81 -9.93 -3.43 -3.41
C GLY A 81 -11.27 -3.05 -3.94
#